data_AF-W4PDR8-F1
#
_entry.id   AF-W4PDR8-F1
#
_cell.length_a   1.000
_cell.length_b   1.000
_cell.length_c   1.000
_cell.angle_alpha   90.00
_cell.angle_beta   90.00
_cell.angle_gamma   90.00
#
_symmetry.space_group_name_H-M   'P 1'
#
loop_
_entity.id
_entity.type
_entity.pdbx_description
1 polymer ?
#
loop_
_entity_poly.entity_id
_entity_poly.type
_entity_poly.pdbx_seq_one_letter_code
_entity_poly.pdbx_strand_id
1 'polypeptide(L)'
;MRIGFDAKRAVQNFTGLGNYSRYVIDILCRFYPDNEYIAYAPKRIENKQTDRLLNRHPQLSLKLPAGFLWRKARSLWRVWGISGQMEKEHTDLFHGLSNELPLNIRRKKIKSIVTIHDLIFLRYPRFYKRIDRGIYSFKFRKACRNADRIIAISECTKRDIVSFFDIDPGKIEVVYQGCDACFSHEATEQQKQEVRQRYSLPRKYVLNVGSIEERKNALLAIKAMEGLPDEVHLVIVGKHTPYTDKIKSYADEKGLPAAYISYTTFLLPTCRQCTKWQRCSSILRVSRDSASRFSKLFTPVCLWWLPQALVWKKQEARTPSTSTPTTWKKRPQLSACYVPMKPKEKR
;
A
#
# COMPACT_ATOMS: atom_id res chain seq x y z
N MET A 1 -18.17 -3.93 -19.61
CA MET A 1 -18.68 -3.12 -18.47
C MET A 1 -17.96 -1.79 -18.45
N ARG A 2 -18.59 -0.72 -17.97
CA ARG A 2 -17.98 0.60 -17.77
C ARG A 2 -17.63 0.83 -16.31
N ILE A 3 -16.33 0.94 -16.02
CA ILE A 3 -15.79 0.97 -14.66
C ILE A 3 -15.17 2.35 -14.38
N GLY A 4 -15.74 3.06 -13.41
CA GLY A 4 -15.25 4.33 -12.91
C GLY A 4 -14.29 4.18 -11.73
N PHE A 5 -13.28 5.03 -11.62
CA PHE A 5 -12.36 5.09 -10.48
C PHE A 5 -12.31 6.48 -9.85
N ASP A 6 -12.19 6.53 -8.52
CA ASP A 6 -11.68 7.74 -7.86
C ASP A 6 -10.18 7.87 -8.11
N ALA A 7 -9.83 8.60 -9.16
CA ALA A 7 -8.46 8.74 -9.66
C ALA A 7 -7.74 9.96 -9.10
N LYS A 8 -8.26 10.65 -8.06
CA LYS A 8 -7.59 11.82 -7.47
C LYS A 8 -6.13 11.52 -7.12
N ARG A 9 -5.87 10.39 -6.47
CA ARG A 9 -4.51 9.99 -6.06
C ARG A 9 -3.69 9.45 -7.23
N ALA A 10 -4.32 8.73 -8.17
CA ALA A 10 -3.66 8.28 -9.39
C ALA A 10 -3.09 9.46 -10.21
N VAL A 11 -3.81 10.59 -10.26
CA VAL A 11 -3.43 11.75 -11.08
C VAL A 11 -2.55 12.76 -10.32
N GLN A 12 -2.71 12.90 -9.01
CA GLN A 12 -2.09 14.02 -8.26
C GLN A 12 -1.02 13.60 -7.26
N ASN A 13 -0.79 12.30 -7.05
CA ASN A 13 0.06 11.83 -5.95
C ASN A 13 1.10 10.79 -6.42
N PHE A 14 2.34 10.96 -5.99
CA PHE A 14 3.49 10.12 -6.39
C PHE A 14 4.01 9.23 -5.26
N THR A 15 3.25 9.09 -4.18
CA THR A 15 3.56 8.20 -3.05
C THR A 15 2.73 6.92 -3.14
N GLY A 16 2.79 6.07 -2.10
CA GLY A 16 2.20 4.73 -2.11
C GLY A 16 0.74 4.66 -2.54
N LEU A 17 -0.11 5.60 -2.11
CA LEU A 17 -1.53 5.61 -2.50
C LEU A 17 -1.75 5.92 -3.98
N GLY A 18 -0.94 6.84 -4.53
CA GLY A 18 -0.99 7.16 -5.96
C GLY A 18 -0.47 6.00 -6.81
N ASN A 19 0.64 5.39 -6.39
CA ASN A 19 1.19 4.21 -7.05
C ASN A 19 0.17 3.08 -7.06
N TYR A 20 -0.40 2.73 -5.90
CA TYR A 20 -1.47 1.74 -5.80
C TYR A 20 -2.60 2.01 -6.80
N SER A 21 -3.10 3.24 -6.82
CA SER A 21 -4.20 3.61 -7.71
C SER A 21 -3.83 3.41 -9.19
N ARG A 22 -2.62 3.80 -9.61
CA ARG A 22 -2.13 3.60 -10.98
C ARG A 22 -1.95 2.12 -11.32
N TYR A 23 -1.39 1.32 -10.41
CA TYR A 23 -1.20 -0.12 -10.63
C TYR A 23 -2.53 -0.85 -10.77
N VAL A 24 -3.51 -0.56 -9.92
CA VAL A 24 -4.84 -1.19 -10.03
C VAL A 24 -5.49 -0.87 -11.37
N ILE A 25 -5.43 0.40 -11.80
CA ILE A 25 -5.97 0.81 -13.10
C ILE A 25 -5.21 0.11 -14.25
N ASP A 26 -3.87 0.09 -14.21
CA ASP A 26 -3.03 -0.53 -15.24
C ASP A 26 -3.28 -2.05 -15.37
N ILE A 27 -3.36 -2.76 -14.24
CA ILE A 27 -3.62 -4.20 -14.20
C ILE A 27 -5.02 -4.51 -14.75
N LEU A 28 -6.05 -3.75 -14.34
CA LEU A 28 -7.39 -3.98 -14.85
C LEU A 28 -7.47 -3.72 -16.35
N CYS A 29 -6.92 -2.61 -16.85
CA CYS A 29 -6.88 -2.32 -18.29
C CYS A 29 -6.14 -3.41 -19.07
N ARG A 30 -5.03 -3.93 -18.52
CA ARG A 30 -4.20 -4.96 -19.17
C ARG A 30 -4.87 -6.33 -19.24
N PHE A 31 -5.47 -6.79 -18.14
CA PHE A 31 -6.00 -8.16 -18.02
C PHE A 31 -7.49 -8.27 -18.33
N TYR A 32 -8.21 -7.16 -18.42
CA TYR A 32 -9.63 -7.12 -18.78
C TYR A 32 -9.91 -6.02 -19.83
N PRO A 33 -9.26 -6.09 -21.01
CA PRO A 33 -9.32 -5.02 -22.01
C PRO A 33 -10.71 -4.78 -22.61
N ASP A 34 -11.62 -5.76 -22.52
CA ASP A 34 -13.00 -5.66 -23.03
C ASP A 34 -13.89 -4.68 -22.23
N ASN A 35 -13.39 -4.16 -21.11
CA ASN A 35 -14.07 -3.14 -20.33
C ASN A 35 -13.65 -1.73 -20.73
N GLU A 36 -14.57 -0.79 -20.53
CA GLU A 36 -14.28 0.62 -20.63
C GLU A 36 -13.95 1.18 -19.25
N TYR A 37 -12.93 2.03 -19.17
CA TYR A 37 -12.45 2.57 -17.90
C TYR A 37 -12.50 4.08 -17.87
N ILE A 38 -12.93 4.62 -16.73
CA ILE A 38 -13.04 6.07 -16.52
C ILE A 38 -12.32 6.46 -15.23
N ALA A 39 -11.23 7.20 -15.36
CA ALA A 39 -10.53 7.83 -14.25
C ALA A 39 -11.17 9.19 -13.94
N TYR A 40 -11.85 9.34 -12.80
CA TYR A 40 -12.40 10.63 -12.37
C TYR A 40 -11.43 11.36 -11.45
N ALA A 41 -11.02 12.57 -11.81
CA ALA A 41 -10.11 13.37 -10.99
C ALA A 41 -10.56 14.83 -10.87
N PRO A 42 -10.44 15.47 -9.70
CA PRO A 42 -10.88 16.85 -9.52
C PRO A 42 -10.01 17.88 -10.26
N LYS A 43 -8.76 17.52 -10.57
CA LYS A 43 -7.79 18.36 -11.29
C LYS A 43 -6.78 17.44 -11.98
N ARG A 44 -6.43 17.74 -13.24
CA ARG A 44 -5.26 17.17 -13.92
C ARG A 44 -4.00 17.90 -13.47
N ILE A 45 -2.97 17.14 -13.13
CA ILE A 45 -1.61 17.63 -12.93
C ILE A 45 -0.79 16.90 -14.00
N GLU A 46 -0.13 17.64 -14.88
CA GLU A 46 0.70 17.05 -15.92
C GLU A 46 1.77 16.18 -15.28
N ASN A 47 1.82 14.91 -15.68
CA ASN A 47 2.80 13.99 -15.15
C ASN A 47 2.99 12.78 -16.05
N LYS A 48 4.26 12.48 -16.31
CA LYS A 48 4.68 11.39 -17.20
C LYS A 48 4.08 10.04 -16.84
N GLN A 49 3.79 9.76 -15.57
CA GLN A 49 3.25 8.46 -15.15
C GLN A 49 1.78 8.29 -15.53
N THR A 50 0.96 9.31 -15.32
CA THR A 50 -0.46 9.33 -15.70
C THR A 50 -0.58 9.40 -17.22
N ASP A 51 0.24 10.22 -17.88
CA ASP A 51 0.22 10.30 -19.34
C ASP A 51 0.64 8.97 -19.97
N ARG A 52 1.65 8.28 -19.43
CA ARG A 52 2.00 6.91 -19.85
C ARG A 52 0.86 5.92 -19.65
N LEU A 53 0.14 6.01 -18.52
CA LEU A 53 -0.99 5.13 -18.23
C LEU A 53 -2.13 5.34 -19.23
N LEU A 54 -2.49 6.61 -19.50
CA LEU A 54 -3.52 6.97 -20.46
C LEU A 54 -3.13 6.59 -21.90
N ASN A 55 -1.88 6.84 -22.30
CA ASN A 55 -1.41 6.53 -23.65
C ASN A 55 -1.26 5.02 -23.90
N ARG A 56 -1.04 4.22 -22.84
CA ARG A 56 -0.91 2.76 -22.96
C ARG A 56 -2.26 2.07 -23.18
N HIS A 57 -3.34 2.64 -22.66
CA HIS A 57 -4.64 1.99 -22.60
C HIS A 57 -5.70 2.87 -23.28
N PRO A 58 -6.01 2.65 -24.57
CA PRO A 58 -6.99 3.45 -25.30
C PRO A 58 -8.41 3.38 -24.71
N GLN A 59 -8.74 2.31 -24.01
CA GLN A 59 -10.00 2.10 -23.29
C GLN A 59 -10.12 2.90 -21.97
N LEU A 60 -9.06 3.59 -21.55
CA LEU A 60 -9.02 4.40 -20.32
C LEU A 60 -9.14 5.90 -20.64
N SER A 61 -10.23 6.50 -20.16
CA SER A 61 -10.45 7.95 -20.29
C SER A 61 -10.28 8.70 -18.96
N LEU A 62 -9.79 9.94 -19.01
CA LEU A 62 -9.70 10.84 -17.86
C LEU A 62 -10.84 11.86 -17.91
N LYS A 63 -11.68 11.89 -16.86
CA LYS A 63 -12.79 12.83 -16.72
C LYS A 63 -12.55 13.80 -15.58
N LEU A 64 -12.68 15.09 -15.90
CA LEU A 64 -12.56 16.21 -14.98
C LEU A 64 -13.96 16.81 -14.69
N PRO A 65 -14.09 17.67 -13.66
CA PRO A 65 -15.36 18.33 -13.37
C PRO A 65 -15.84 19.17 -14.57
N ALA A 66 -17.04 18.87 -15.07
CA ALA A 66 -17.70 19.63 -16.14
C ALA A 66 -18.51 20.81 -15.57
N GLY A 67 -18.56 21.93 -16.29
CA GLY A 67 -19.31 23.13 -15.89
C GLY A 67 -18.54 24.08 -14.95
N PHE A 68 -18.87 25.37 -15.03
CA PHE A 68 -18.16 26.44 -14.31
C PHE A 68 -18.16 26.26 -12.79
N LEU A 69 -19.32 25.95 -12.22
CA LEU A 69 -19.48 25.76 -10.77
C LEU A 69 -18.59 24.63 -10.23
N TRP A 70 -18.59 23.46 -10.88
CA TRP A 70 -17.79 22.32 -10.43
C TRP A 70 -16.29 22.50 -10.67
N ARG A 71 -15.91 23.27 -11.71
CA ARG A 71 -14.51 23.66 -11.95
C ARG A 71 -13.96 24.59 -10.85
N LYS A 72 -14.79 25.43 -10.23
CA LYS A 72 -14.43 26.21 -9.03
C LYS A 72 -14.51 25.37 -7.75
N ALA A 73 -15.56 24.55 -7.60
CA ALA A 73 -15.82 23.74 -6.40
C ALA A 73 -15.35 22.28 -6.52
N ARG A 74 -14.10 22.04 -6.96
CA ARG A 74 -13.58 20.71 -7.32
C ARG A 74 -13.64 19.68 -6.18
N SER A 75 -13.41 20.13 -4.95
CA SER A 75 -13.51 19.28 -3.75
C SER A 75 -14.95 18.82 -3.50
N LEU A 76 -15.92 19.71 -3.68
CA LEU A 76 -17.34 19.38 -3.54
C LEU A 76 -17.82 18.51 -4.70
N TRP A 77 -17.33 18.73 -5.92
CA TRP A 77 -17.59 17.85 -7.05
C TRP A 77 -17.19 16.40 -6.74
N ARG A 78 -16.02 16.16 -6.14
CA ARG A 78 -15.60 14.79 -5.78
C ARG A 78 -16.50 14.15 -4.72
N VAL A 79 -17.14 14.94 -3.87
CA VAL A 79 -18.02 14.44 -2.80
C VAL A 79 -19.45 14.18 -3.31
N TRP A 80 -19.94 15.00 -4.24
CA TRP A 80 -21.35 15.01 -4.68
C TRP A 80 -21.54 15.00 -6.19
N GLY A 81 -20.76 15.81 -6.93
CA GLY A 81 -20.93 16.05 -8.36
C GLY A 81 -20.49 14.90 -9.27
N ILE A 82 -19.47 14.13 -8.86
CA ILE A 82 -18.97 12.96 -9.60
C ILE A 82 -20.08 11.95 -9.86
N SER A 83 -21.01 11.76 -8.91
CA SER A 83 -22.11 10.81 -9.05
C SER A 83 -23.07 11.15 -10.19
N GLY A 84 -23.35 12.45 -10.42
CA GLY A 84 -24.16 12.86 -11.57
C GLY A 84 -23.41 12.71 -12.89
N GLN A 85 -22.09 12.80 -12.88
CA GLN A 85 -21.28 12.54 -14.07
C GLN A 85 -21.21 11.04 -14.38
N MET A 86 -21.14 10.18 -13.37
CA MET A 86 -21.20 8.73 -13.55
C MET A 86 -22.53 8.27 -14.16
N GLU A 87 -23.65 8.88 -13.79
CA GLU A 87 -24.95 8.58 -14.42
C GLU A 87 -24.99 8.96 -15.90
N LYS A 88 -24.51 10.16 -16.25
CA LYS A 88 -24.43 10.63 -17.64
C LYS A 88 -23.53 9.75 -18.50
N GLU A 89 -22.47 9.24 -17.90
CA GLU A 89 -21.52 8.34 -18.54
C GLU A 89 -21.93 6.89 -18.35
N HIS A 90 -23.15 6.55 -17.89
CA HIS A 90 -23.62 5.16 -17.74
C HIS A 90 -22.61 4.21 -17.05
N THR A 91 -21.96 4.67 -15.98
CA THR A 91 -20.97 3.87 -15.24
C THR A 91 -21.66 2.75 -14.46
N ASP A 92 -21.31 1.50 -14.77
CA ASP A 92 -21.88 0.31 -14.13
C ASP A 92 -21.33 0.10 -12.70
N LEU A 93 -20.01 0.32 -12.54
CA LEU A 93 -19.27 0.05 -11.31
C LEU A 93 -18.32 1.20 -10.99
N PHE A 94 -18.33 1.69 -9.75
CA PHE A 94 -17.40 2.70 -9.27
C PHE A 94 -16.48 2.17 -8.19
N HIS A 95 -15.17 2.34 -8.37
CA HIS A 95 -14.16 1.93 -7.42
C HIS A 95 -13.44 3.13 -6.76
N GLY A 96 -13.71 3.34 -5.47
CA GLY A 96 -12.96 4.26 -4.61
C GLY A 96 -11.59 3.70 -4.24
N LEU A 97 -10.53 4.15 -4.91
CA LEU A 97 -9.16 3.66 -4.74
C LEU A 97 -8.42 4.26 -3.53
N SER A 98 -9.06 5.11 -2.72
CA SER A 98 -8.37 5.93 -1.71
C SER A 98 -9.19 6.18 -0.45
N ASN A 99 -9.79 5.13 0.12
CA ASN A 99 -10.62 5.14 1.35
C ASN A 99 -11.94 5.93 1.28
N GLU A 100 -12.27 6.53 0.15
CA GLU A 100 -13.42 7.43 0.02
C GLU A 100 -14.34 7.00 -1.13
N LEU A 101 -15.63 7.27 -0.93
CA LEU A 101 -16.66 7.22 -1.96
C LEU A 101 -17.47 8.53 -1.93
N PRO A 102 -18.13 8.92 -3.03
CA PRO A 102 -19.09 10.02 -3.03
C PRO A 102 -20.20 9.75 -2.01
N LEU A 103 -20.60 10.78 -1.25
CA LEU A 103 -21.54 10.59 -0.14
C LEU A 103 -22.95 10.21 -0.61
N ASN A 104 -23.29 10.58 -1.85
CA ASN A 104 -24.55 10.28 -2.51
C ASN A 104 -24.52 9.02 -3.41
N ILE A 105 -23.43 8.23 -3.43
CA ILE A 105 -23.30 7.09 -4.36
C ILE A 105 -24.47 6.09 -4.24
N ARG A 106 -24.88 5.77 -3.01
CA ARG A 106 -26.01 4.86 -2.74
C ARG A 106 -27.34 5.36 -3.31
N ARG A 107 -27.55 6.68 -3.37
CA ARG A 107 -28.77 7.28 -3.93
C ARG A 107 -28.85 7.12 -5.45
N LYS A 108 -27.70 7.04 -6.12
CA LYS A 108 -27.61 6.88 -7.58
C LYS A 108 -27.66 5.43 -8.04
N LYS A 109 -27.78 4.47 -7.12
CA LYS A 109 -27.86 3.01 -7.39
C LYS A 109 -26.69 2.45 -8.22
N ILE A 110 -25.56 3.15 -8.29
CA ILE A 110 -24.34 2.69 -8.95
C ILE A 110 -23.63 1.67 -8.05
N LYS A 111 -23.26 0.52 -8.59
CA LYS A 111 -22.50 -0.49 -7.85
C LYS A 111 -21.15 0.07 -7.45
N SER A 112 -20.70 -0.22 -6.23
CA SER A 112 -19.54 0.47 -5.67
C SER A 112 -18.62 -0.43 -4.85
N ILE A 113 -17.32 -0.22 -5.02
CA ILE A 113 -16.26 -0.88 -4.28
C ILE A 113 -15.37 0.19 -3.66
N VAL A 114 -14.96 0.04 -2.40
CA VAL A 114 -13.96 0.92 -1.79
C VAL A 114 -12.75 0.11 -1.33
N THR A 115 -11.55 0.56 -1.68
CA THR A 115 -10.32 0.08 -1.04
C THR A 115 -10.05 0.91 0.20
N ILE A 116 -9.91 0.24 1.34
CA ILE A 116 -9.41 0.82 2.59
C ILE A 116 -7.95 0.39 2.78
N HIS A 117 -7.07 1.37 2.96
CA HIS A 117 -5.64 1.17 3.16
C HIS A 117 -5.31 0.99 4.63
N ASP A 118 -5.72 1.92 5.48
CA ASP A 118 -5.54 1.83 6.92
C ASP A 118 -6.54 2.74 7.64
N LEU A 119 -6.76 2.45 8.92
CA LEU A 119 -7.54 3.27 9.85
C LEU A 119 -6.64 3.77 10.98
N ILE A 120 -5.38 4.05 10.65
CA ILE A 120 -4.36 4.32 11.66
C ILE A 120 -4.66 5.55 12.52
N PHE A 121 -5.38 6.53 11.96
CA PHE A 121 -5.81 7.72 12.68
C PHE A 121 -6.79 7.41 13.83
N LEU A 122 -7.45 6.24 13.81
CA LEU A 122 -8.25 5.72 14.91
C LEU A 122 -7.41 4.92 15.91
N ARG A 123 -6.44 4.13 15.42
CA ARG A 123 -5.58 3.29 16.26
C ARG A 123 -4.53 4.09 17.03
N TYR A 124 -3.95 5.12 16.42
CA TYR A 124 -2.98 6.02 17.05
C TYR A 124 -3.42 7.48 16.93
N PRO A 125 -4.46 7.88 17.68
CA PRO A 125 -5.04 9.22 17.58
C PRO A 125 -4.03 10.33 17.87
N ARG A 126 -3.00 10.08 18.69
CA ARG A 126 -1.93 11.05 19.04
C ARG A 126 -1.14 11.58 17.85
N PHE A 127 -1.08 10.84 16.73
CA PHE A 127 -0.35 11.28 15.53
C PHE A 127 -1.20 12.14 14.58
N TYR A 128 -2.46 12.44 14.94
CA TYR A 128 -3.41 13.12 14.07
C TYR A 128 -4.18 14.20 14.83
N LYS A 129 -4.43 15.34 14.16
CA LYS A 129 -5.24 16.42 14.72
C LYS A 129 -6.69 15.95 14.90
N ARG A 130 -7.34 16.38 16.00
CA ARG A 130 -8.71 15.96 16.35
C ARG A 130 -9.71 16.19 15.20
N ILE A 131 -9.61 17.32 14.52
CA ILE A 131 -10.48 17.69 13.39
C ILE A 131 -10.31 16.72 12.22
N ASP A 132 -9.06 16.42 11.82
CA ASP A 132 -8.77 15.48 10.74
C ASP A 132 -9.32 14.08 11.06
N ARG A 133 -9.17 13.63 12.32
CA ARG A 133 -9.74 12.35 12.76
C ARG A 133 -11.25 12.34 12.60
N GLY A 134 -11.96 13.39 13.04
CA GLY A 134 -13.41 13.49 12.90
C GLY A 134 -13.86 13.38 11.43
N ILE A 135 -13.20 14.14 10.55
CA ILE A 135 -13.50 14.15 9.11
C ILE A 135 -13.24 12.77 8.48
N TYR A 136 -12.07 12.17 8.74
CA TYR A 136 -11.70 10.87 8.17
C TYR A 136 -12.56 9.75 8.71
N SER A 137 -12.86 9.73 10.01
CA SER A 137 -13.79 8.79 10.63
C SER A 137 -15.14 8.84 9.95
N PHE A 138 -15.70 10.06 9.76
CA PHE A 138 -16.98 10.23 9.12
C PHE A 138 -16.97 9.71 7.67
N LYS A 139 -15.99 10.16 6.87
CA LYS A 139 -15.90 9.81 5.44
C LYS A 139 -15.65 8.33 5.22
N PHE A 140 -14.70 7.73 5.94
CA PHE A 140 -14.31 6.34 5.73
C PHE A 140 -15.40 5.41 6.23
N ARG A 141 -16.02 5.70 7.39
CA ARG A 141 -17.21 4.97 7.87
C ARG A 141 -18.34 5.04 6.85
N LYS A 142 -18.60 6.23 6.28
CA LYS A 142 -19.64 6.40 5.27
C LYS A 142 -19.33 5.64 3.99
N ALA A 143 -18.07 5.63 3.55
CA ALA A 143 -17.63 4.84 2.40
C ALA A 143 -17.83 3.34 2.64
N CYS A 144 -17.38 2.79 3.78
CA CYS A 144 -17.59 1.38 4.11
C CYS A 144 -19.08 1.01 4.19
N ARG A 145 -19.92 1.85 4.81
CA ARG A 145 -21.36 1.61 4.90
C ARG A 145 -22.05 1.67 3.54
N ASN A 146 -21.67 2.63 2.69
CA ASN A 146 -22.32 2.85 1.40
C ASN A 146 -21.84 1.91 0.28
N ALA A 147 -20.63 1.35 0.35
CA ALA A 147 -20.09 0.46 -0.68
C ALA A 147 -20.96 -0.81 -0.84
N ASP A 148 -20.89 -1.52 -1.97
CA ASP A 148 -21.44 -2.88 -2.11
C ASP A 148 -20.41 -3.94 -1.63
N ARG A 149 -19.12 -3.67 -1.89
CA ARG A 149 -17.98 -4.47 -1.41
C ARG A 149 -16.83 -3.60 -0.94
N ILE A 150 -16.03 -4.13 -0.03
CA ILE A 150 -14.87 -3.45 0.54
C ILE A 150 -13.64 -4.31 0.28
N ILE A 151 -12.58 -3.67 -0.22
CA ILE A 151 -11.25 -4.27 -0.31
C ILE A 151 -10.43 -3.76 0.87
N ALA A 152 -10.03 -4.65 1.76
CA ALA A 152 -9.04 -4.38 2.78
C ALA A 152 -7.67 -4.83 2.29
N ILE A 153 -6.66 -3.96 2.37
CA ILE A 153 -5.32 -4.31 1.87
C ILE A 153 -4.55 -5.30 2.75
N SER A 154 -5.12 -5.68 3.90
CA SER A 154 -4.55 -6.66 4.82
C SER A 154 -5.61 -7.17 5.80
N GLU A 155 -5.34 -8.30 6.43
CA GLU A 155 -6.12 -8.81 7.57
C GLU A 155 -6.16 -7.83 8.75
N CYS A 156 -5.13 -7.00 8.93
CA CYS A 156 -5.14 -5.96 9.96
C CYS A 156 -6.19 -4.89 9.63
N THR A 157 -6.18 -4.41 8.39
CA THR A 157 -7.15 -3.42 7.92
C THR A 157 -8.57 -3.97 7.99
N LYS A 158 -8.79 -5.25 7.64
CA LYS A 158 -10.10 -5.91 7.79
C LYS A 158 -10.58 -5.89 9.24
N ARG A 159 -9.74 -6.32 10.19
CA ARG A 159 -10.07 -6.27 11.62
C ARG A 159 -10.38 -4.85 12.09
N ASP A 160 -9.58 -3.87 11.67
CA ASP A 160 -9.80 -2.46 12.05
C ASP A 160 -11.14 -1.94 11.49
N ILE A 161 -11.51 -2.27 10.25
CA ILE A 161 -12.81 -1.89 9.67
C ILE A 161 -13.95 -2.47 10.50
N VAL A 162 -13.89 -3.76 10.84
CA VAL A 162 -14.91 -4.43 11.63
C VAL A 162 -15.00 -3.78 13.02
N SER A 163 -13.87 -3.64 13.72
CA SER A 163 -13.86 -3.14 15.11
C SER A 163 -14.24 -1.67 15.23
N PHE A 164 -13.81 -0.81 14.30
CA PHE A 164 -14.03 0.63 14.42
C PHE A 164 -15.32 1.11 13.75
N PHE A 165 -15.78 0.43 12.69
CA PHE A 165 -16.94 0.88 11.91
C PHE A 165 -18.15 -0.04 11.97
N ASP A 166 -18.03 -1.19 12.63
CA ASP A 166 -19.10 -2.19 12.79
C ASP A 166 -19.68 -2.59 11.42
N ILE A 167 -18.80 -3.09 10.56
CA ILE A 167 -19.12 -3.50 9.20
C ILE A 167 -19.08 -5.02 9.14
N ASP A 168 -20.11 -5.61 8.54
CA ASP A 168 -20.19 -7.06 8.28
C ASP A 168 -18.90 -7.57 7.59
N PRO A 169 -18.16 -8.51 8.20
CA PRO A 169 -16.98 -9.12 7.60
C PRO A 169 -17.23 -9.78 6.24
N GLY A 170 -18.46 -10.23 5.95
CA GLY A 170 -18.86 -10.81 4.66
C GLY A 170 -18.86 -9.81 3.50
N LYS A 171 -18.82 -8.51 3.82
CA LYS A 171 -18.67 -7.42 2.84
C LYS A 171 -17.21 -7.14 2.47
N ILE A 172 -16.26 -7.68 3.24
CA ILE A 172 -14.85 -7.30 3.20
C ILE A 172 -13.99 -8.43 2.65
N GLU A 173 -13.42 -8.19 1.48
CA GLU A 173 -12.41 -9.04 0.85
C GLU A 173 -11.00 -8.53 1.17
N VAL A 174 -10.08 -9.45 1.48
CA VAL A 174 -8.68 -9.09 1.70
C VAL A 174 -7.90 -9.29 0.41
N VAL A 175 -7.41 -8.19 -0.15
CA VAL A 175 -6.57 -8.21 -1.36
C VAL A 175 -5.27 -7.49 -1.05
N TYR A 176 -4.19 -8.25 -0.92
CA TYR A 176 -2.87 -7.70 -0.66
C TYR A 176 -2.35 -6.88 -1.85
N GLN A 177 -1.60 -5.83 -1.55
CA GLN A 177 -0.97 -5.02 -2.59
C GLN A 177 0.18 -5.78 -3.25
N GLY A 178 0.22 -5.72 -4.58
CA GLY A 178 1.34 -6.24 -5.36
C GLY A 178 2.62 -5.41 -5.19
N CYS A 179 3.74 -6.02 -5.53
CA CYS A 179 5.02 -5.34 -5.71
C CYS A 179 5.30 -5.17 -7.21
N ASP A 180 5.97 -4.10 -7.61
CA ASP A 180 6.36 -3.93 -9.01
C ASP A 180 7.39 -5.00 -9.40
N ALA A 181 7.30 -5.50 -10.64
CA ALA A 181 8.24 -6.49 -11.17
C ALA A 181 9.70 -6.02 -11.10
N CYS A 182 9.96 -4.71 -11.09
CA CYS A 182 11.29 -4.19 -10.93
C CYS A 182 11.98 -4.59 -9.61
N PHE A 183 11.23 -5.04 -8.60
CA PHE A 183 11.76 -5.59 -7.35
C PHE A 183 12.09 -7.08 -7.42
N SER A 184 11.72 -7.79 -8.51
CA SER A 184 12.05 -9.21 -8.71
C SER A 184 13.36 -9.45 -9.47
N HIS A 185 13.99 -8.40 -10.01
CA HIS A 185 15.19 -8.53 -10.87
C HIS A 185 16.45 -8.19 -10.09
N GLU A 186 17.34 -9.13 -9.79
CA GLU A 186 18.55 -8.83 -9.02
C GLU A 186 19.42 -7.73 -9.66
N ALA A 187 19.97 -6.86 -8.81
CA ALA A 187 20.91 -5.83 -9.25
C ALA A 187 22.27 -6.45 -9.56
N THR A 188 22.91 -6.01 -10.65
CA THR A 188 24.26 -6.47 -11.03
C THR A 188 25.32 -5.97 -10.05
N GLU A 189 26.48 -6.64 -9.97
CA GLU A 189 27.59 -6.19 -9.10
C GLU A 189 28.07 -4.78 -9.45
N GLN A 190 28.16 -4.47 -10.75
CA GLN A 190 28.46 -3.10 -11.22
C GLN A 190 27.44 -2.09 -10.67
N GLN A 191 26.15 -2.41 -10.76
CA GLN A 191 25.09 -1.54 -10.21
C GLN A 191 25.18 -1.40 -8.69
N LYS A 192 25.60 -2.44 -7.95
CA LYS A 192 25.82 -2.37 -6.50
C LYS A 192 27.00 -1.46 -6.17
N GLN A 193 28.11 -1.59 -6.90
CA GLN A 193 29.33 -0.79 -6.72
C GLN A 193 29.07 0.70 -7.02
N GLU A 194 28.40 1.02 -8.13
CA GLU A 194 28.03 2.39 -8.51
C GLU A 194 27.24 3.10 -7.39
N VAL A 195 26.29 2.40 -6.77
CA VAL A 195 25.47 2.99 -5.70
C VAL A 195 26.19 3.06 -4.38
N ARG A 196 27.06 2.10 -4.08
CA ARG A 196 27.94 2.19 -2.91
C ARG A 196 28.84 3.43 -3.00
N GLN A 197 29.46 3.66 -4.15
CA GLN A 197 30.31 4.83 -4.38
C GLN A 197 29.48 6.12 -4.34
N ARG A 198 28.34 6.17 -5.04
CA ARG A 198 27.52 7.39 -5.14
C ARG A 198 27.01 7.90 -3.78
N TYR A 199 26.70 6.99 -2.86
CA TYR A 199 26.13 7.35 -1.56
C TYR A 199 27.07 7.06 -0.39
N SER A 200 28.35 6.78 -0.67
CA SER A 200 29.36 6.43 0.33
C SER A 200 28.85 5.36 1.31
N LEU A 201 28.21 4.31 0.79
CA LEU A 201 27.56 3.30 1.62
C LEU A 201 28.61 2.38 2.26
N PRO A 202 28.40 1.99 3.53
CA PRO A 202 29.23 1.00 4.20
C PRO A 202 29.17 -0.37 3.50
N ARG A 203 30.20 -1.20 3.73
CA ARG A 203 30.34 -2.51 3.08
C ARG A 203 29.21 -3.47 3.46
N LYS A 204 28.82 -3.48 4.75
CA LYS A 204 27.75 -4.32 5.31
C LYS A 204 26.75 -3.41 5.99
N TYR A 205 25.48 -3.52 5.61
CA TYR A 205 24.46 -2.66 6.18
C TYR A 205 23.05 -3.23 6.12
N VAL A 206 22.26 -2.80 7.09
CA VAL A 206 20.80 -2.95 7.12
C VAL A 206 20.19 -1.66 6.57
N LEU A 207 19.18 -1.78 5.72
CA LEU A 207 18.48 -0.62 5.15
C LEU A 207 17.10 -0.44 5.78
N ASN A 208 16.83 0.78 6.25
CA ASN A 208 15.50 1.25 6.62
C ASN A 208 15.07 2.37 5.67
N VAL A 209 13.91 2.23 5.03
CA VAL A 209 13.39 3.24 4.09
C VAL A 209 12.00 3.71 4.46
N GLY A 210 11.83 5.02 4.54
CA GLY A 210 10.56 5.68 4.79
C GLY A 210 10.76 7.04 5.44
N SER A 211 9.72 7.88 5.45
CA SER A 211 9.73 9.09 6.27
C SER A 211 10.11 8.73 7.71
N ILE A 212 11.08 9.46 8.28
CA ILE A 212 11.62 9.18 9.61
C ILE A 212 10.65 9.77 10.63
N GLU A 213 9.55 9.07 10.86
CA GLU A 213 8.45 9.48 11.75
C GLU A 213 8.33 8.52 12.92
N GLU A 214 7.87 9.01 14.08
CA GLU A 214 7.78 8.21 15.31
C GLU A 214 6.93 6.93 15.15
N ARG A 215 5.88 7.01 14.34
CA ARG A 215 5.02 5.87 13.95
C ARG A 215 5.79 4.76 13.21
N LYS A 216 6.81 5.12 12.43
CA LYS A 216 7.68 4.19 11.71
C LYS A 216 8.78 3.62 12.61
N ASN A 217 8.97 4.16 13.81
CA ASN A 217 9.78 3.53 14.86
C ASN A 217 11.21 3.14 14.44
N ALA A 218 11.86 3.96 13.62
CA ALA A 218 13.25 3.73 13.21
C ALA A 218 14.23 3.68 14.40
N LEU A 219 13.88 4.26 15.55
CA LEU A 219 14.64 4.10 16.79
C LEU A 219 14.79 2.64 17.21
N LEU A 220 13.78 1.80 17.00
CA LEU A 220 13.89 0.37 17.35
C LEU A 220 14.92 -0.34 16.46
N ALA A 221 15.04 0.09 15.19
CA ALA A 221 16.09 -0.44 14.31
C ALA A 221 17.48 -0.05 14.80
N ILE A 222 17.67 1.19 15.29
CA ILE A 222 18.94 1.63 15.88
C ILE A 222 19.25 0.87 17.17
N LYS A 223 18.28 0.68 18.06
CA LYS A 223 18.46 -0.12 19.29
C LYS A 223 18.87 -1.56 18.99
N ALA A 224 18.34 -2.15 17.91
CA ALA A 224 18.72 -3.49 17.50
C ALA A 224 20.19 -3.58 17.06
N MET A 225 20.83 -2.46 16.69
CA MET A 225 22.25 -2.44 16.31
C MET A 225 23.17 -2.77 17.49
N GLU A 226 22.74 -2.53 18.74
CA GLU A 226 23.53 -2.88 19.94
C GLU A 226 23.82 -4.39 20.04
N GLY A 227 23.00 -5.22 19.38
CA GLY A 227 23.18 -6.68 19.33
C GLY A 227 23.82 -7.19 18.04
N LEU A 228 24.30 -6.31 17.16
CA LEU A 228 24.92 -6.68 15.89
C LEU A 228 26.43 -6.38 15.91
N PRO A 229 27.24 -7.06 15.07
CA PRO A 229 28.65 -6.74 14.93
C PRO A 229 28.88 -5.29 14.45
N ASP A 230 29.91 -4.62 14.95
CA ASP A 230 30.23 -3.21 14.65
C ASP A 230 30.45 -2.92 13.16
N GLU A 231 30.85 -3.94 12.38
CA GLU A 231 31.00 -3.84 10.93
C GLU A 231 29.66 -3.64 10.18
N VAL A 232 28.52 -3.91 10.82
CA VAL A 232 27.19 -3.77 10.24
C VAL A 232 26.65 -2.38 10.58
N HIS A 233 26.36 -1.58 9.55
CA HIS A 233 25.80 -0.24 9.74
C HIS A 233 24.28 -0.23 9.52
N LEU A 234 23.57 0.70 10.14
CA LEU A 234 22.19 1.00 9.76
C LEU A 234 22.13 2.21 8.83
N VAL A 235 21.60 2.01 7.62
CA VAL A 235 21.35 3.09 6.65
C VAL A 235 19.86 3.45 6.70
N ILE A 236 19.54 4.68 7.11
CA ILE A 236 18.17 5.20 7.19
C ILE A 236 17.95 6.20 6.06
N VAL A 237 17.05 5.85 5.12
CA VAL A 237 16.69 6.68 3.97
C VAL A 237 15.31 7.27 4.18
N GLY A 238 15.23 8.60 4.29
CA GLY A 238 13.94 9.24 4.56
C GLY A 238 13.97 10.75 4.65
N LYS A 239 12.78 11.34 4.83
CA LYS A 239 12.65 12.77 5.11
C LYS A 239 13.14 12.98 6.54
N HIS A 240 14.04 13.94 6.72
CA HIS A 240 14.45 14.39 8.03
C HIS A 240 13.26 15.03 8.77
N THR A 241 13.08 14.67 10.04
CA THR A 241 12.07 15.25 10.95
C THR A 241 12.70 15.42 12.34
N PRO A 242 12.06 16.11 13.30
CA PRO A 242 12.56 16.18 14.68
C PRO A 242 12.78 14.81 15.34
N TYR A 243 12.08 13.77 14.87
CA TYR A 243 12.32 12.40 15.33
C TYR A 243 13.67 11.85 14.84
N THR A 244 14.20 12.34 13.72
CA THR A 244 15.54 11.99 13.24
C THR A 244 16.61 12.42 14.24
N ASP A 245 16.49 13.61 14.83
CA ASP A 245 17.47 14.10 15.81
C ASP A 245 17.48 13.23 17.06
N LYS A 246 16.30 12.82 17.55
CA LYS A 246 16.18 11.85 18.64
C LYS A 246 16.87 10.51 18.34
N ILE A 247 16.79 10.05 17.09
CA ILE A 247 17.45 8.81 16.68
C ILE A 247 18.97 9.00 16.63
N LYS A 248 19.44 10.14 16.09
CA LYS A 248 20.86 10.50 16.05
C LYS A 248 21.46 10.59 17.45
N SER A 249 20.85 11.36 18.35
CA SER A 249 21.34 11.49 19.73
C SER A 249 21.48 10.14 20.42
N TYR A 250 20.54 9.21 20.22
CA TYR A 250 20.64 7.85 20.77
C TYR A 250 21.79 7.06 20.15
N ALA A 251 21.97 7.14 18.82
CA ALA A 251 23.07 6.47 18.15
C ALA A 251 24.43 7.01 18.61
N ASP A 252 24.56 8.34 18.75
CA ASP A 252 25.77 9.01 19.19
C ASP A 252 26.11 8.67 20.65
N GLU A 253 25.11 8.68 21.55
CA GLU A 253 25.26 8.29 22.97
C GLU A 253 25.79 6.84 23.11
N LYS A 254 25.39 5.95 22.20
CA LYS A 254 25.76 4.53 22.21
C LYS A 254 26.92 4.17 21.28
N GLY A 255 27.49 5.15 20.57
CA GLY A 255 28.55 4.90 19.59
C GLY A 255 28.14 3.98 18.43
N LEU A 256 26.86 3.96 18.05
CA LEU A 256 26.33 2.99 17.09
C LEU A 256 26.55 3.43 15.63
N PRO A 257 26.97 2.52 14.74
CA PRO A 257 27.25 2.85 13.34
C PRO A 257 25.96 3.07 12.53
N ALA A 258 25.59 4.34 12.33
CA ALA A 258 24.38 4.73 11.59
C ALA A 258 24.64 5.83 10.56
N ALA A 259 24.08 5.67 9.35
CA ALA A 259 24.12 6.64 8.27
C ALA A 259 22.71 7.12 7.90
N TYR A 260 22.55 8.43 7.70
CA TYR A 260 21.26 9.07 7.41
C TYR A 260 21.29 9.71 6.03
N ILE A 261 20.40 9.27 5.13
CA ILE A 261 20.33 9.75 3.75
C ILE A 261 18.99 10.44 3.51
N SER A 262 19.03 11.72 3.14
CA SER A 262 17.83 12.49 2.80
C SER A 262 17.22 12.05 1.46
N TYR A 263 15.89 12.16 1.33
CA TYR A 263 15.19 11.95 0.05
C TYR A 263 15.72 12.82 -1.09
N THR A 264 16.19 14.05 -0.81
CA THR A 264 16.71 14.98 -1.82
C THR A 264 17.97 14.43 -2.49
N THR A 265 18.89 13.89 -1.70
CA THR A 265 20.10 13.20 -2.19
C THR A 265 19.73 11.88 -2.87
N PHE A 266 18.68 11.20 -2.40
CA PHE A 266 18.24 9.91 -2.96
C PHE A 266 17.49 10.01 -4.29
N LEU A 267 17.01 11.19 -4.74
CA LEU A 267 16.04 11.31 -5.85
C LEU A 267 16.51 12.00 -7.15
N LEU A 268 17.75 12.45 -7.29
CA LEU A 268 18.23 13.00 -8.58
C LEU A 268 18.91 11.93 -9.46
N PRO A 269 18.71 11.93 -10.80
CA PRO A 269 17.42 11.91 -11.50
C PRO A 269 17.29 10.65 -12.41
N THR A 270 16.06 10.42 -12.88
CA THR A 270 15.60 9.40 -13.86
C THR A 270 15.41 7.97 -13.34
N CYS A 271 14.16 7.65 -13.02
CA CYS A 271 13.58 6.30 -13.07
C CYS A 271 14.45 5.14 -12.55
N ARG A 272 14.87 5.18 -11.28
CA ARG A 272 15.45 4.01 -10.60
C ARG A 272 15.03 3.96 -9.14
N GLN A 273 13.73 3.85 -8.91
CA GLN A 273 13.26 3.50 -7.57
C GLN A 273 13.59 2.04 -7.27
N CYS A 274 13.74 1.18 -8.27
CA CYS A 274 13.82 -0.28 -8.10
C CYS A 274 15.22 -0.84 -7.89
N THR A 275 16.23 -0.36 -8.62
CA THR A 275 17.61 -0.86 -8.43
C THR A 275 18.15 -0.58 -7.02
N LYS A 276 17.54 0.33 -6.24
CA LYS A 276 18.07 0.76 -4.94
C LYS A 276 17.74 -0.19 -3.78
N TRP A 277 16.73 -1.06 -3.91
CA TRP A 277 16.25 -1.90 -2.80
C TRP A 277 16.99 -3.23 -2.66
N GLN A 278 17.51 -3.79 -3.76
CA GLN A 278 18.18 -5.10 -3.77
C GLN A 278 19.67 -5.04 -3.42
N ARG A 279 20.14 -3.90 -2.90
CA ARG A 279 21.56 -3.61 -2.69
C ARG A 279 22.01 -3.77 -1.23
N CYS A 280 21.09 -4.18 -0.35
CA CYS A 280 21.28 -4.21 1.10
C CYS A 280 21.40 -5.64 1.59
N SER A 281 22.25 -5.88 2.59
CA SER A 281 22.40 -7.21 3.20
C SER A 281 21.10 -7.68 3.86
N SER A 282 20.24 -6.74 4.30
CA SER A 282 18.88 -6.98 4.77
C SER A 282 18.05 -5.69 4.74
N ILE A 283 16.75 -5.79 4.46
CA ILE A 283 15.79 -4.67 4.55
C ILE A 283 15.01 -4.83 5.86
N LEU A 284 15.10 -3.84 6.73
CA LEU A 284 14.35 -3.82 7.98
C LEU A 284 13.27 -2.74 7.93
N ARG A 285 12.00 -3.17 7.89
CA ARG A 285 10.85 -2.27 8.05
C ARG A 285 10.21 -2.49 9.41
N VAL A 286 10.67 -1.75 10.41
CA VAL A 286 9.99 -1.68 11.70
C VAL A 286 8.85 -0.67 11.58
N SER A 287 7.66 -0.98 12.10
CA SER A 287 6.59 0.01 12.30
C SER A 287 5.85 -0.36 13.58
N ARG A 288 5.38 0.62 14.35
CA ARG A 288 4.65 0.32 15.61
C ARG A 288 3.40 -0.55 15.38
N ASP A 289 2.75 -0.44 14.22
CA ASP A 289 1.64 -1.31 13.82
C ASP A 289 2.06 -2.77 13.62
N SER A 290 3.19 -2.99 12.93
CA SER A 290 3.72 -4.32 12.63
C SER A 290 4.44 -4.95 13.82
N ALA A 291 4.99 -4.14 14.72
CA ALA A 291 5.78 -4.59 15.88
C ALA A 291 4.94 -5.18 17.01
N SER A 292 3.63 -4.88 17.09
CA SER A 292 2.74 -5.42 18.13
C SER A 292 2.61 -6.96 18.12
N ARG A 293 3.08 -7.63 17.05
CA ARG A 293 3.17 -9.10 16.94
C ARG A 293 4.59 -9.67 17.06
N PHE A 294 5.63 -8.83 17.06
CA PHE A 294 7.02 -9.31 17.12
C PHE A 294 7.50 -9.66 18.54
N SER A 295 6.74 -9.31 19.58
CA SER A 295 7.13 -9.56 20.99
C SER A 295 7.05 -11.02 21.44
N LYS A 296 6.73 -11.98 20.56
CA LYS A 296 6.61 -13.41 20.90
C LYS A 296 7.49 -14.37 20.07
N LEU A 297 8.40 -13.86 19.23
CA LEU A 297 9.20 -14.69 18.31
C LEU A 297 10.73 -14.47 18.43
N PHE A 298 11.22 -14.02 19.58
CA PHE A 298 12.65 -14.05 19.87
C PHE A 298 13.03 -15.39 20.54
N THR A 299 13.36 -16.36 19.70
CA THR A 299 14.18 -17.54 20.03
C THR A 299 14.94 -17.89 18.74
N PRO A 300 16.22 -18.27 18.80
CA PRO A 300 17.13 -18.14 17.66
C PRO A 300 16.87 -19.27 16.66
N VAL A 301 16.32 -18.95 15.49
CA VAL A 301 16.32 -19.86 14.34
C VAL A 301 17.35 -19.34 13.35
N CYS A 302 18.62 -19.51 13.71
CA CYS A 302 19.68 -19.70 12.73
C CYS A 302 19.56 -21.15 12.23
N LEU A 303 19.76 -21.35 10.92
CA LEU A 303 19.55 -22.59 10.14
C LEU A 303 18.09 -22.77 9.69
N TRP A 304 17.92 -23.24 8.44
CA TRP A 304 16.69 -23.36 7.64
C TRP A 304 16.36 -22.15 6.74
N TRP A 305 17.27 -21.88 5.79
CA TRP A 305 16.95 -21.20 4.53
C TRP A 305 17.40 -22.08 3.36
N LEU A 306 16.43 -22.75 2.72
CA LEU A 306 16.40 -23.46 1.41
C LEU A 306 15.56 -24.76 1.55
N PRO A 307 14.59 -25.12 0.67
CA PRO A 307 14.02 -24.41 -0.49
C PRO A 307 12.46 -24.39 -0.51
N GLN A 308 11.83 -23.20 -0.56
CA GLN A 308 10.44 -23.05 -1.07
C GLN A 308 10.39 -22.74 -2.59
N ALA A 309 11.53 -22.82 -3.28
CA ALA A 309 11.67 -22.54 -4.71
C ALA A 309 11.17 -23.67 -5.64
N LEU A 310 10.69 -24.80 -5.11
CA LEU A 310 10.27 -25.97 -5.92
C LEU A 310 8.76 -26.09 -6.18
N VAL A 311 7.91 -25.27 -5.54
CA VAL A 311 6.46 -25.36 -5.73
C VAL A 311 5.97 -24.51 -6.92
N TRP A 312 6.70 -23.45 -7.29
CA TRP A 312 6.28 -22.54 -8.36
C TRP A 312 6.63 -23.06 -9.77
N LYS A 313 7.71 -23.83 -9.93
CA LYS A 313 8.17 -24.35 -11.23
C LYS A 313 7.26 -25.43 -11.86
N LYS A 314 6.25 -25.93 -11.14
CA LYS A 314 5.33 -26.98 -11.64
C LYS A 314 3.99 -26.44 -12.18
N GLN A 315 3.75 -25.13 -12.13
CA GLN A 315 2.49 -24.52 -12.59
C GLN A 315 2.58 -23.82 -13.96
N GLU A 316 3.77 -23.59 -14.52
CA GLU A 316 3.93 -22.93 -15.84
C GLU A 316 3.95 -23.89 -17.04
N ALA A 317 3.88 -25.21 -16.84
CA ALA A 317 3.75 -26.17 -17.93
C ALA A 317 2.33 -26.72 -18.01
N ARG A 318 1.38 -25.91 -18.51
CA ARG A 318 0.08 -26.34 -19.05
C ARG A 318 -0.54 -25.19 -19.85
N THR A 319 -0.38 -25.24 -21.17
CA THR A 319 -1.18 -24.51 -22.15
C THR A 319 -2.68 -24.87 -21.99
N PRO A 320 -3.62 -23.92 -22.10
CA PRO A 320 -5.04 -24.27 -22.17
C PRO A 320 -5.49 -24.39 -23.63
N SER A 321 -5.85 -25.62 -24.03
CA SER A 321 -6.80 -25.87 -25.11
C SER A 321 -8.23 -25.54 -24.63
N THR A 322 -9.05 -25.15 -25.59
CA THR A 322 -10.45 -24.74 -25.50
C THR A 322 -11.38 -25.72 -24.78
N SER A 323 -12.22 -25.22 -23.86
CA SER A 323 -13.68 -25.51 -23.73
C SER A 323 -14.26 -24.93 -22.42
N THR A 324 -15.56 -24.70 -22.46
CA THR A 324 -16.46 -23.92 -21.59
C THR A 324 -16.54 -24.31 -20.10
N PRO A 325 -16.90 -23.37 -19.19
CA PRO A 325 -16.97 -23.65 -17.76
C PRO A 325 -18.37 -24.10 -17.32
N THR A 326 -18.47 -25.30 -16.73
CA THR A 326 -19.68 -25.74 -16.02
C THR A 326 -19.33 -26.14 -14.58
N THR A 327 -20.05 -25.54 -13.62
CA THR A 327 -20.18 -25.90 -12.20
C THR A 327 -18.98 -25.72 -11.25
N TRP A 328 -19.11 -24.75 -10.34
CA TRP A 328 -18.28 -24.59 -9.15
C TRP A 328 -18.60 -25.69 -8.12
N LYS A 329 -17.81 -26.77 -8.06
CA LYS A 329 -17.79 -27.67 -6.90
C LYS A 329 -16.96 -27.05 -5.77
N LYS A 330 -17.58 -26.89 -4.60
CA LYS A 330 -16.94 -26.52 -3.32
C LYS A 330 -15.70 -27.40 -3.08
N ARG A 331 -14.53 -26.78 -2.84
CA ARG A 331 -13.36 -27.49 -2.29
C ARG A 331 -13.47 -27.58 -0.77
N PRO A 332 -12.95 -28.67 -0.15
CA PRO A 332 -13.16 -28.95 1.27
C PRO A 332 -12.41 -27.94 2.15
N GLN A 333 -13.05 -27.55 3.26
CA GLN A 333 -12.39 -26.87 4.38
C GLN A 333 -11.27 -27.76 4.91
N LEU A 334 -10.04 -27.27 4.89
CA LEU A 334 -8.98 -27.82 5.73
C LEU A 334 -9.29 -27.40 7.17
N SER A 335 -9.85 -28.33 7.93
CA SER A 335 -9.97 -28.26 9.38
C SER A 335 -8.57 -28.18 9.99
N ALA A 336 -8.20 -27.00 10.50
CA ALA A 336 -7.10 -26.91 11.46
C ALA A 336 -7.59 -27.55 12.77
N CYS A 337 -6.99 -28.68 13.13
CA CYS A 337 -7.20 -29.34 14.42
C CYS A 337 -6.96 -28.33 15.55
N TYR A 338 -8.05 -27.94 16.20
CA TYR A 338 -8.04 -27.11 17.40
C TYR A 338 -7.76 -28.04 18.57
N VAL A 339 -6.58 -27.92 19.19
CA VAL A 339 -6.31 -28.55 20.49
C VAL A 339 -6.84 -27.57 21.56
N PRO A 340 -7.90 -27.89 22.31
CA PRO A 340 -8.40 -26.99 23.34
C PRO A 340 -7.41 -26.96 24.51
N MET A 341 -6.91 -25.75 24.85
CA MET A 341 -6.28 -25.54 26.15
C MET A 341 -7.34 -25.71 27.24
N LYS A 342 -7.14 -26.70 28.12
CA LYS A 342 -7.91 -26.82 29.37
C LYS A 342 -7.78 -25.53 30.19
N PRO A 343 -8.86 -25.07 30.85
CA PRO A 343 -8.76 -23.96 31.78
C PRO A 343 -7.87 -24.35 32.97
N LYS A 344 -6.92 -23.47 33.33
CA LYS A 344 -6.22 -23.58 34.61
C LYS A 344 -7.21 -23.23 35.71
N GLU A 345 -7.61 -24.24 36.47
CA GLU A 345 -8.25 -24.07 37.75
C GLU A 345 -7.22 -23.64 38.82
N LYS A 346 -7.71 -22.74 39.69
CA LYS A 346 -7.32 -22.46 41.09
C LYS A 346 -6.04 -21.65 41.37
N ARG A 347 -6.25 -20.45 41.91
CA ARG A 347 -6.45 -20.32 43.36
C ARG A 347 -7.82 -19.73 43.67
#